data_AF-A3MTW1-F1
#
_entry.id   AF-A3MTW1-F1
#
_cell.length_a   1.000
_cell.length_b   1.000
_cell.length_c   1.000
_cell.angle_alpha   90.00
_cell.angle_beta   90.00
_cell.angle_gamma   90.00
#
_symmetry.space_group_name_H-M   'P 1'
#
loop_
_entity.id
_entity.type
_entity.pdbx_description
1 polymer ?
#
loop_
_entity_poly.entity_id
_entity_poly.type
_entity_poly.pdbx_seq_one_letter_code
_entity_poly.pdbx_strand_id
1 'polypeptide(L)'
;MIFIPDLIIVALALYIGYLTLRAWRSLADWRLSLYSFGMLMLAVSLAVEAVADFLLRLAAGQAPWRFVIHQAAGLRAVLLLLQLAALVPLAIAVTPTSLYAAVPLLLFLLPVNVALSLYIAVVTLLRSLERGVAPWISIAFIFFAASIMTPLFAFQDVVFRSLTALFLALGLAYGQEKKEK
;
A
#
# COMPACT_ATOMS: atom_id res chain seq x y z
N MET A 1 22.70 12.39 -3.64
CA MET A 1 22.91 11.29 -2.69
C MET A 1 21.94 10.18 -3.05
N ILE A 2 22.42 8.95 -3.19
CA ILE A 2 21.58 7.78 -3.47
C ILE A 2 20.66 7.60 -2.24
N PHE A 3 19.35 7.75 -2.42
CA PHE A 3 18.39 7.53 -1.35
C PHE A 3 18.17 6.02 -1.18
N ILE A 4 18.98 5.45 -0.29
CA ILE A 4 18.86 4.08 0.23
C ILE A 4 17.39 3.66 0.53
N PRO A 5 16.51 4.49 1.12
CA PRO A 5 15.14 4.08 1.39
C PRO A 5 14.30 3.77 0.14
N ASP A 6 14.46 4.51 -0.96
CA ASP A 6 13.67 4.27 -2.18
C ASP A 6 14.02 2.92 -2.81
N LEU A 7 15.30 2.55 -2.80
CA LEU A 7 15.77 1.24 -3.23
C LEU A 7 15.23 0.12 -2.34
N ILE A 8 15.17 0.34 -1.03
CA ILE A 8 14.58 -0.61 -0.07
C ILE A 8 13.07 -0.79 -0.36
N ILE A 9 12.34 0.30 -0.60
CA ILE A 9 10.90 0.23 -0.94
C ILE A 9 10.70 -0.57 -2.22
N VAL A 10 11.50 -0.31 -3.27
CA VAL A 10 11.41 -1.06 -4.54
C VAL A 10 11.71 -2.55 -4.31
N ALA A 11 12.77 -2.88 -3.58
CA ALA A 11 13.12 -4.28 -3.28
C ALA A 11 12.02 -4.98 -2.49
N LEU A 12 11.46 -4.33 -1.47
CA LEU A 12 10.34 -4.87 -0.68
C LEU A 12 9.07 -5.00 -1.52
N ALA A 13 8.78 -4.05 -2.39
CA ALA A 13 7.65 -4.11 -3.31
C ALA A 13 7.77 -5.29 -4.27
N LEU A 14 8.96 -5.52 -4.85
CA LEU A 14 9.22 -6.69 -5.69
C LEU A 14 9.06 -8.00 -4.89
N TYR A 15 9.54 -8.02 -3.65
CA TYR A 15 9.40 -9.17 -2.77
C TYR A 15 7.92 -9.47 -2.43
N ILE A 16 7.13 -8.45 -2.09
CA ILE A 16 5.67 -8.54 -1.89
C ILE A 16 5.00 -9.08 -3.14
N GLY A 17 5.34 -8.54 -4.32
CA GLY A 17 4.81 -9.01 -5.61
C GLY A 17 5.13 -10.48 -5.87
N TYR A 18 6.37 -10.89 -5.62
CA TYR A 18 6.80 -12.29 -5.74
C TYR A 18 6.02 -13.23 -4.81
N LEU A 19 5.93 -12.90 -3.51
CA LEU A 19 5.17 -13.70 -2.54
C LEU A 19 3.69 -13.80 -2.94
N THR A 20 3.12 -12.69 -3.40
CA THR A 20 1.71 -12.62 -3.81
C THR A 20 1.46 -13.45 -5.06
N LEU A 21 2.34 -13.41 -6.07
CA LEU A 21 2.26 -14.25 -7.27
C LEU A 21 2.42 -15.74 -6.97
N ARG A 22 3.38 -16.09 -6.08
CA ARG A 22 3.57 -17.47 -5.62
C ARG A 22 2.29 -17.99 -4.96
N ALA A 23 1.67 -17.18 -4.10
CA ALA A 23 0.40 -17.52 -3.47
C ALA A 23 -0.73 -17.63 -4.51
N TRP A 24 -0.85 -16.69 -5.46
CA TRP A 24 -1.92 -16.66 -6.45
C TRP A 24 -1.99 -17.92 -7.31
N ARG A 25 -0.85 -18.49 -7.72
CA ARG A 25 -0.82 -19.75 -8.50
C ARG A 25 -1.52 -20.94 -7.80
N SER A 26 -1.71 -20.86 -6.48
CA SER A 26 -2.35 -21.92 -5.68
C SER A 26 -3.83 -21.66 -5.34
N LEU A 27 -4.42 -20.54 -5.79
CA LEU A 27 -5.75 -20.10 -5.35
C LEU A 27 -6.84 -20.48 -6.36
N ALA A 28 -7.86 -21.22 -5.89
CA ALA A 28 -9.09 -21.52 -6.63
C ALA A 28 -10.23 -20.52 -6.32
N ASP A 29 -10.17 -19.81 -5.19
CA ASP A 29 -11.23 -18.92 -4.72
C ASP A 29 -11.13 -17.51 -5.30
N TRP A 30 -12.25 -17.00 -5.82
CA TRP A 30 -12.33 -15.67 -6.44
C TRP A 30 -11.98 -14.52 -5.46
N ARG A 31 -12.43 -14.58 -4.20
CA ARG A 31 -12.10 -13.53 -3.19
C ARG A 31 -10.62 -13.47 -2.87
N LEU A 32 -9.98 -14.63 -2.82
CA LEU A 32 -8.55 -14.75 -2.58
C LEU A 32 -7.75 -14.25 -3.78
N SER A 33 -8.23 -14.46 -5.02
CA SER A 33 -7.62 -13.85 -6.21
C SER A 33 -7.74 -12.32 -6.23
N LEU A 34 -8.87 -11.74 -5.78
CA LEU A 34 -9.04 -10.29 -5.66
C LEU A 34 -8.11 -9.68 -4.62
N TYR A 35 -7.94 -10.35 -3.48
CA TYR A 35 -6.97 -9.95 -2.47
C TYR A 35 -5.55 -9.92 -3.04
N SER A 36 -5.13 -11.00 -3.71
CA SER A 36 -3.80 -11.09 -4.33
C SER A 36 -3.62 -10.04 -5.44
N PHE A 37 -4.64 -9.80 -6.25
CA PHE A 37 -4.61 -8.74 -7.27
C PHE A 37 -4.43 -7.36 -6.64
N GLY A 38 -5.22 -7.03 -5.61
CA GLY A 38 -5.09 -5.77 -4.88
C GLY A 38 -3.70 -5.59 -4.24
N MET A 39 -3.16 -6.66 -3.64
CA MET A 39 -1.81 -6.65 -3.05
C MET A 39 -0.72 -6.43 -4.10
N LEU A 40 -0.86 -7.05 -5.28
CA LEU A 40 0.08 -6.88 -6.38
C LEU A 40 0.02 -5.46 -6.94
N MET A 41 -1.17 -4.91 -7.16
CA MET A 41 -1.35 -3.52 -7.59
C MET A 41 -0.80 -2.53 -6.56
N LEU A 42 -0.97 -2.81 -5.27
CA LEU A 42 -0.40 -1.99 -4.19
C LEU A 42 1.13 -2.03 -4.22
N ALA A 43 1.72 -3.21 -4.41
CA ALA A 43 3.16 -3.36 -4.54
C ALA A 43 3.71 -2.60 -5.75
N VAL A 44 3.06 -2.73 -6.92
CA VAL A 44 3.41 -1.96 -8.12
C VAL A 44 3.30 -0.46 -7.85
N SER A 45 2.23 -0.02 -7.16
CA SER A 45 2.07 1.38 -6.79
C SER A 45 3.21 1.90 -5.92
N LEU A 46 3.66 1.13 -4.93
CA LEU A 46 4.78 1.52 -4.06
C LEU A 46 6.11 1.58 -4.86
N ALA A 47 6.33 0.65 -5.79
CA ALA A 47 7.51 0.66 -6.64
C ALA A 47 7.51 1.86 -7.59
N VAL A 48 6.38 2.15 -8.25
CA VAL A 48 6.24 3.29 -9.15
C VAL A 48 6.41 4.61 -8.38
N GLU A 49 5.85 4.71 -7.18
CA GLU A 49 6.01 5.88 -6.30
C GLU A 49 7.47 6.10 -5.91
N ALA A 50 8.17 5.07 -5.43
CA ALA A 50 9.58 5.18 -5.08
C ALA A 50 10.48 5.55 -6.28
N VAL A 51 10.23 4.98 -7.46
CA VAL A 51 10.96 5.33 -8.69
C VAL A 51 10.67 6.77 -9.10
N ALA A 52 9.41 7.20 -9.01
CA ALA A 52 9.04 8.55 -9.39
C ALA A 52 9.60 9.61 -8.43
N ASP A 53 9.59 9.35 -7.13
CA ASP A 53 10.21 10.22 -6.12
C ASP A 53 11.72 10.34 -6.36
N PHE A 54 12.38 9.23 -6.70
CA PHE A 54 13.79 9.24 -7.09
C PHE A 54 14.04 10.14 -8.31
N LEU A 55 13.22 10.01 -9.37
CA LEU A 55 13.35 10.81 -10.58
C LEU A 55 13.06 12.30 -10.33
N LEU A 56 12.03 12.62 -9.56
CA LEU A 56 11.67 14.00 -9.21
C LEU A 56 12.77 14.67 -8.38
N ARG A 57 13.39 13.94 -7.45
CA ARG A 57 14.52 14.43 -6.64
C ARG A 57 15.78 14.62 -7.48
N LEU A 58 16.00 13.77 -8.50
CA LEU A 58 17.09 13.95 -9.45
C LEU A 58 16.87 15.20 -10.33
N ALA A 59 15.64 15.39 -10.82
CA ALA A 59 15.25 16.54 -11.63
C ALA A 59 15.30 17.87 -10.84
N ALA A 60 15.00 17.84 -9.53
CA ALA A 60 15.13 19.00 -8.64
C ALA A 60 16.55 19.58 -8.59
N GLY A 61 17.59 18.80 -8.92
CA GLY A 61 18.97 19.28 -9.01
C GLY A 61 19.33 19.96 -10.33
N GLN A 62 18.48 19.85 -11.37
CA GLN A 62 18.81 20.26 -12.75
C GLN A 62 17.79 21.23 -13.37
N ALA A 63 16.54 21.27 -12.87
CA ALA A 63 15.43 22.01 -13.46
C ALA A 63 14.86 23.09 -12.53
N PRO A 64 14.18 24.12 -13.07
CA PRO A 64 13.54 25.16 -12.28
C PRO A 64 12.45 24.58 -11.35
N TRP A 65 12.50 24.97 -10.07
CA TRP A 65 11.68 24.41 -8.98
C TRP A 65 10.15 24.40 -9.26
N ARG A 66 9.63 25.41 -9.97
CA ARG A 66 8.20 25.49 -10.34
C ARG A 66 7.75 24.38 -11.28
N PHE A 67 8.62 23.96 -12.20
CA PHE A 67 8.31 22.88 -13.14
C PHE A 67 8.28 21.52 -12.43
N VAL A 68 9.18 21.31 -11.47
CA VAL A 68 9.24 20.10 -10.63
C VAL A 68 7.98 19.97 -9.77
N ILE A 69 7.48 21.07 -9.20
CA ILE A 69 6.23 21.05 -8.41
C ILE A 69 5.02 20.64 -9.26
N HIS A 70 4.88 21.18 -10.47
CA HIS A 70 3.76 20.82 -11.34
C HIS A 70 3.81 19.35 -11.78
N GLN A 71 5.01 18.84 -12.09
CA GLN A 71 5.18 17.42 -12.39
C GLN A 71 4.90 16.54 -11.17
N ALA A 72 5.38 16.92 -9.99
CA ALA A 72 5.12 16.20 -8.76
C ALA A 72 3.63 16.12 -8.44
N ALA A 73 2.88 17.21 -8.65
CA ALA A 73 1.43 17.24 -8.46
C ALA A 73 0.69 16.31 -9.45
N GLY A 74 1.04 16.37 -10.74
CA GLY A 74 0.46 15.49 -11.76
C GLY A 74 0.76 14.02 -11.48
N LEU A 75 2.00 13.72 -11.10
CA LEU A 75 2.43 12.37 -10.77
C LEU A 75 1.76 11.86 -9.49
N ARG A 76 1.60 12.70 -8.47
CA ARG A 76 0.85 12.35 -7.24
C ARG A 76 -0.61 12.03 -7.55
N ALA A 77 -1.25 12.74 -8.48
CA ALA A 77 -2.61 12.41 -8.90
C ALA A 77 -2.70 11.02 -9.55
N VAL A 78 -1.75 10.69 -10.44
CA VAL A 78 -1.66 9.36 -11.06
C VAL A 78 -1.40 8.27 -10.01
N LEU A 79 -0.49 8.52 -9.06
CA LEU A 79 -0.22 7.60 -7.96
C LEU A 79 -1.46 7.39 -7.08
N LEU A 80 -2.20 8.43 -6.76
CA LEU A 80 -3.45 8.31 -5.98
C LEU A 80 -4.49 7.47 -6.72
N LEU A 81 -4.60 7.60 -8.04
CA LEU A 81 -5.50 6.76 -8.85
C LEU A 81 -5.04 5.30 -8.87
N LEU A 82 -3.72 5.06 -8.97
CA LEU A 82 -3.15 3.72 -8.93
C LEU A 82 -3.35 3.05 -7.55
N GLN A 83 -3.16 3.81 -6.47
CA GLN A 83 -3.45 3.38 -5.11
C GLN A 83 -4.94 3.09 -4.93
N LEU A 84 -5.82 3.92 -5.49
CA LEU A 84 -7.26 3.66 -5.46
C LEU A 84 -7.60 2.34 -6.16
N ALA A 85 -7.05 2.11 -7.36
CA ALA A 85 -7.23 0.88 -8.12
C ALA A 85 -6.70 -0.35 -7.37
N ALA A 86 -5.69 -0.19 -6.51
CA ALA A 86 -5.19 -1.25 -5.64
C ALA A 86 -6.07 -1.47 -4.39
N LEU A 87 -6.49 -0.39 -3.74
CA LEU A 87 -7.22 -0.44 -2.47
C LEU A 87 -8.67 -0.91 -2.62
N VAL A 88 -9.34 -0.57 -3.71
CA VAL A 88 -10.73 -0.98 -3.96
C VAL A 88 -10.92 -2.50 -3.98
N PRO A 89 -10.22 -3.28 -4.83
CA PRO A 89 -10.36 -4.74 -4.84
C PRO A 89 -9.91 -5.35 -3.51
N LEU A 90 -8.91 -4.76 -2.88
CA LEU A 90 -8.43 -5.22 -1.59
C LEU A 90 -9.49 -5.03 -0.51
N ALA A 91 -10.08 -3.85 -0.40
CA ALA A 91 -11.19 -3.55 0.49
C ALA A 91 -12.33 -4.53 0.28
N ILE A 92 -12.80 -4.72 -0.95
CA ILE A 92 -13.86 -5.70 -1.29
C ILE A 92 -13.50 -7.11 -0.82
N ALA A 93 -12.24 -7.54 -0.99
CA ALA A 93 -11.79 -8.85 -0.57
C ALA A 93 -11.82 -9.01 0.97
N VAL A 94 -11.42 -7.98 1.73
CA VAL A 94 -11.46 -8.02 3.20
C VAL A 94 -12.85 -7.76 3.78
N THR A 95 -13.73 -7.04 3.10
CA THR A 95 -15.08 -6.68 3.60
C THR A 95 -15.92 -7.94 3.91
N PRO A 96 -16.32 -8.17 5.17
CA PRO A 96 -17.38 -9.13 5.49
C PRO A 96 -18.69 -8.70 4.82
N THR A 97 -19.50 -9.65 4.37
CA THR A 97 -20.78 -9.38 3.70
C THR A 97 -21.75 -8.51 4.53
N SER A 98 -21.63 -8.53 5.85
CA SER A 98 -22.42 -7.70 6.77
C SER A 98 -22.04 -6.21 6.78
N LEU A 99 -20.84 -5.84 6.33
CA LEU A 99 -20.33 -4.47 6.41
C LEU A 99 -20.46 -3.65 5.11
N TYR A 100 -20.96 -4.24 4.01
CA TYR A 100 -21.20 -3.50 2.77
C TYR A 100 -22.12 -2.28 2.96
N ALA A 101 -22.98 -2.29 3.98
CA ALA A 101 -23.88 -1.18 4.31
C ALA A 101 -23.17 0.03 4.95
N ALA A 102 -22.00 -0.14 5.58
CA ALA A 102 -21.29 0.92 6.30
C ALA A 102 -20.16 1.58 5.49
N VAL A 103 -19.72 0.93 4.41
CA VAL A 103 -18.69 1.43 3.47
C VAL A 103 -19.00 2.83 2.91
N PRO A 104 -20.26 3.21 2.60
CA PRO A 104 -20.55 4.53 2.02
C PRO A 104 -20.21 5.70 2.95
N LEU A 105 -20.31 5.53 4.27
CA LEU A 105 -20.20 6.64 5.22
C LEU A 105 -18.75 7.12 5.42
N LEU A 106 -17.78 6.20 5.39
CA LEU A 106 -16.35 6.50 5.53
C LEU A 106 -15.75 7.17 4.28
N LEU A 107 -16.33 6.90 3.09
CA LEU A 107 -15.86 7.44 1.81
C LEU A 107 -16.20 8.93 1.60
N PHE A 108 -17.17 9.46 2.35
CA PHE A 108 -17.61 10.86 2.24
C PHE A 108 -16.80 11.84 3.10
N LEU A 109 -16.15 11.38 4.17
CA LEU A 109 -15.54 12.23 5.20
C LEU A 109 -14.03 12.42 5.07
N LEU A 110 -13.35 11.57 4.29
CA LEU A 110 -11.88 11.57 4.12
C LEU A 110 -11.50 11.43 2.65
N PRO A 111 -10.24 11.75 2.27
CA PRO A 111 -9.72 11.36 0.97
C PRO A 111 -9.90 9.84 0.81
N VAL A 112 -10.52 9.42 -0.29
CA VAL A 112 -10.99 8.03 -0.49
C VAL A 112 -9.91 6.99 -0.19
N ASN A 113 -8.65 7.24 -0.59
CA ASN A 113 -7.54 6.33 -0.32
C ASN A 113 -7.20 6.19 1.17
N VAL A 114 -7.28 7.29 1.94
CA VAL A 114 -7.05 7.26 3.39
C VAL A 114 -8.17 6.47 4.07
N ALA A 115 -9.42 6.74 3.69
CA ALA A 115 -10.59 6.03 4.21
C ALA A 115 -10.51 4.53 3.94
N LEU A 116 -10.20 4.13 2.70
CA LEU A 116 -10.04 2.73 2.32
C LEU A 116 -8.87 2.07 3.05
N SER A 117 -7.73 2.75 3.18
CA SER A 117 -6.58 2.22 3.91
C SER A 117 -6.90 1.97 5.39
N LEU A 118 -7.52 2.93 6.07
CA LEU A 118 -7.93 2.78 7.46
C LEU A 118 -9.00 1.71 7.62
N TYR A 119 -9.95 1.63 6.68
CA TYR A 119 -10.95 0.57 6.66
C TYR A 119 -10.30 -0.82 6.59
N ILE A 120 -9.38 -1.02 5.65
CA ILE A 120 -8.63 -2.27 5.53
C ILE A 120 -7.90 -2.57 6.84
N ALA A 121 -7.19 -1.58 7.41
CA ALA A 121 -6.46 -1.75 8.66
C ALA A 121 -7.35 -2.21 9.81
N VAL A 122 -8.53 -1.60 9.99
CA VAL A 122 -9.48 -1.97 11.04
C VAL A 122 -9.99 -3.39 10.83
N VAL A 123 -10.42 -3.74 9.61
CA VAL A 123 -10.98 -5.07 9.32
C VAL A 123 -9.92 -6.16 9.50
N THR A 124 -8.69 -5.93 9.04
CA THR A 124 -7.60 -6.88 9.24
C THR A 124 -7.19 -6.97 10.71
N LEU A 125 -7.27 -5.87 11.47
CA LEU A 125 -6.93 -5.84 12.89
C LEU A 125 -7.93 -6.67 13.70
N LEU A 126 -9.22 -6.46 13.48
CA LEU A 126 -10.28 -7.25 14.14
C LEU A 126 -10.08 -8.74 13.88
N ARG A 127 -9.84 -9.13 12.62
CA ARG A 127 -9.54 -10.52 12.26
C ARG A 127 -8.26 -11.06 12.91
N SER A 128 -7.24 -10.22 13.05
CA SER A 128 -5.98 -10.59 13.68
C SER A 128 -6.17 -10.89 15.16
N LEU A 129 -6.95 -10.05 15.84
CA LEU A 129 -7.31 -10.20 17.26
C LEU A 129 -8.15 -11.46 17.47
N GLU A 130 -9.17 -11.69 16.64
CA GLU A 130 -10.01 -12.91 16.68
C GLU A 130 -9.18 -14.19 16.51
N ARG A 131 -8.13 -14.14 15.68
CA ARG A 131 -7.30 -15.31 15.36
C ARG A 131 -6.03 -15.43 16.22
N GLY A 132 -5.78 -14.48 17.12
CA GLY A 132 -4.55 -14.41 17.91
C GLY A 132 -3.27 -14.34 17.06
N VAL A 133 -3.35 -13.74 15.87
CA VAL A 133 -2.22 -13.58 14.94
C VAL A 133 -1.63 -12.18 15.04
N ALA A 134 -0.35 -12.01 14.70
CA ALA A 134 0.29 -10.71 14.68
C ALA A 134 -0.31 -9.77 13.60
N PRO A 135 -0.70 -8.53 13.95
CA PRO A 135 -1.45 -7.62 13.08
C PRO A 135 -0.56 -6.83 12.11
N TRP A 136 0.42 -7.48 11.48
CA TRP A 136 1.41 -6.83 10.60
C TRP A 136 0.75 -6.10 9.43
N ILE A 137 -0.23 -6.74 8.78
CA ILE A 137 -0.95 -6.15 7.65
C ILE A 137 -1.71 -4.89 8.08
N SER A 138 -2.38 -4.93 9.23
CA SER A 138 -3.12 -3.77 9.76
C SER A 138 -2.21 -2.59 10.04
N ILE A 139 -1.07 -2.85 10.69
CA ILE A 139 -0.06 -1.83 11.00
C ILE A 139 0.45 -1.19 9.71
N ALA A 140 0.67 -1.99 8.66
CA ALA A 140 1.11 -1.48 7.37
C ALA A 140 0.11 -0.47 6.77
N PHE A 141 -1.19 -0.78 6.79
CA PHE A 141 -2.22 0.12 6.25
C PHE A 141 -2.45 1.38 7.12
N ILE A 142 -2.10 1.34 8.41
CA ILE A 142 -2.06 2.56 9.24
C ILE A 142 -0.93 3.48 8.79
N PHE A 143 0.28 2.94 8.59
CA PHE A 143 1.41 3.72 8.07
C PHE A 143 1.16 4.23 6.64
N PHE A 144 0.48 3.43 5.81
CA PHE A 144 0.10 3.85 4.47
C PHE A 144 -0.86 5.04 4.50
N ALA A 145 -1.90 4.99 5.36
CA ALA A 145 -2.81 6.10 5.57
C ALA A 145 -2.08 7.36 6.04
N ALA A 146 -1.14 7.22 6.98
CA ALA A 146 -0.30 8.32 7.45
C ALA A 146 0.56 8.92 6.31
N SER A 147 1.13 8.09 5.43
CA SER A 147 1.93 8.54 4.29
C SER A 147 1.13 9.36 3.26
N ILE A 148 -0.15 9.03 3.07
CA ILE A 148 -1.02 9.78 2.14
C ILE A 148 -1.29 11.19 2.70
N MET A 149 -1.40 11.32 4.01
CA MET A 149 -1.65 12.61 4.68
C MET A 149 -0.39 13.48 4.82
N THR A 150 0.80 12.92 4.64
CA THR A 150 2.04 13.70 4.70
C THR A 150 2.31 14.52 3.43
N PRO A 151 2.89 15.72 3.55
CA PRO A 151 3.28 16.53 2.40
C PRO A 151 4.30 15.83 1.51
N LEU A 152 4.23 16.10 0.20
CA LEU A 152 5.21 15.63 -0.78
C LEU A 152 6.63 16.04 -0.39
N PHE A 153 7.58 15.13 -0.57
CA PHE A 153 9.01 15.29 -0.23
C PHE A 153 9.34 15.40 1.26
N ALA A 154 8.35 15.34 2.16
CA ALA A 154 8.61 15.29 3.58
C ALA A 154 9.36 14.00 3.94
N PHE A 155 10.35 14.11 4.84
CA PHE A 155 11.09 12.93 5.32
C PHE A 155 10.15 11.90 5.97
N GLN A 156 9.07 12.35 6.62
CA GLN A 156 8.09 11.45 7.24
C GLN A 156 7.38 10.56 6.22
N ASP A 157 7.12 11.05 5.00
CA ASP A 157 6.46 10.26 3.94
C ASP A 157 7.32 9.03 3.60
N VAL A 158 8.60 9.24 3.34
CA VAL A 158 9.56 8.16 3.02
C VAL A 158 9.65 7.13 4.15
N VAL A 159 9.65 7.58 5.40
CA VAL A 159 9.66 6.70 6.58
C VAL A 159 8.38 5.86 6.64
N PHE A 160 7.20 6.49 6.51
CA PHE A 160 5.93 5.78 6.56
C PHE A 160 5.75 4.81 5.39
N ARG A 161 6.24 5.15 4.19
CA ARG A 161 6.25 4.26 3.02
C ARG A 161 7.15 3.05 3.24
N SER A 162 8.34 3.28 3.79
CA SER A 162 9.29 2.21 4.13
C SER A 162 8.70 1.25 5.16
N LEU A 163 8.07 1.79 6.22
CA LEU A 163 7.38 0.99 7.24
C LEU A 163 6.20 0.22 6.65
N THR A 164 5.42 0.83 5.76
CA THR A 164 4.34 0.14 5.05
C THR A 164 4.86 -1.07 4.29
N ALA A 165 5.88 -0.89 3.46
CA ALA A 165 6.46 -1.97 2.66
C ALA A 165 7.03 -3.08 3.56
N LEU A 166 7.70 -2.71 4.65
CA LEU A 166 8.26 -3.67 5.61
C LEU A 166 7.19 -4.50 6.31
N PHE A 167 6.14 -3.86 6.85
CA PHE A 167 5.08 -4.58 7.54
C PHE A 167 4.21 -5.43 6.60
N LEU A 168 3.99 -4.99 5.35
CA LEU A 168 3.35 -5.84 4.34
C LEU A 168 4.19 -7.07 4.00
N ALA A 169 5.50 -6.88 3.80
CA ALA A 169 6.41 -8.00 3.53
C ALA A 169 6.44 -9.00 4.69
N LEU A 170 6.54 -8.52 5.94
CA LEU A 170 6.49 -9.35 7.14
C LEU A 170 5.14 -10.08 7.28
N GLY A 171 4.03 -9.38 7.04
CA GLY A 171 2.69 -9.97 7.10
C GLY A 171 2.50 -11.10 6.08
N LEU A 172 2.99 -10.92 4.85
CA LEU A 172 2.93 -11.95 3.83
C LEU A 172 3.88 -13.12 4.11
N ALA A 173 5.12 -12.85 4.54
CA ALA A 173 6.10 -13.88 4.87
C ALA A 173 5.60 -14.78 6.02
N TYR A 174 5.12 -14.17 7.11
CA TYR A 174 4.54 -14.88 8.25
C TYR A 174 3.33 -15.73 7.84
N GLY A 175 2.49 -15.23 6.93
CA GLY A 175 1.36 -15.95 6.38
C GLY A 175 1.74 -17.17 5.53
N GLN A 176 2.93 -17.17 4.90
CA GLN A 176 3.44 -18.31 4.15
C GLN A 176 4.07 -19.37 5.05
N GLU A 177 4.88 -18.97 6.03
CA GLU A 177 5.50 -19.93 6.97
C GLU A 177 4.44 -20.75 7.74
N LYS A 178 3.31 -20.13 8.09
CA LYS A 178 2.22 -20.82 8.78
C LYS A 178 1.44 -21.79 7.88
N LYS A 179 1.55 -21.68 6.55
CA LYS A 179 0.93 -22.63 5.60
C LYS A 179 1.84 -23.83 5.28
N GLU A 180 3.14 -23.70 5.50
CA GLU A 180 4.12 -24.77 5.26
C GLU A 180 4.35 -25.66 6.50
N LYS A 181 3.79 -25.31 7.68
CA LYS A 181 3.73 -26.14 8.89
C LYS A 181 2.37 -26.82 9.05
#